data_AF-A0A9D7RHR2-F1
#
_entry.id   AF-A0A9D7RHR2-F1
#
_cell.length_a   1.000
_cell.length_b   1.000
_cell.length_c   1.000
_cell.angle_alpha   90.00
_cell.angle_beta   90.00
_cell.angle_gamma   90.00
#
_symmetry.space_group_name_H-M   'P 1'
#
loop_
_entity.id
_entity.type
_entity.pdbx_description
1 polymer ?
#
loop_
_entity_poly.entity_id
_entity_poly.type
_entity_poly.pdbx_seq_one_letter_code
_entity_poly.pdbx_strand_id
1 'polypeptide(L)'
;MQGKAVGLSIDAAVDAEIVEVTSPLVSLLLYLCAEDPEIGDGTRRPKIPEPTKTKAGWRMFAPDAPSTWEVGVRLGAALRRAREADEASRHDSGSEGQRGRPRAHIRRAHWHTFRFGTGRTERRLKWLPPLPVNVDDLDALPAVIHKAH
;
A
#
# COMPACT_ATOMS: atom_id res chain seq x y z
N MET A 1 2.26 26.44 -5.01
CA MET A 1 3.41 26.27 -5.94
C MET A 1 2.83 25.72 -7.23
N GLN A 2 2.90 26.46 -8.33
CA GLN A 2 2.31 26.05 -9.62
C GLN A 2 3.16 24.91 -10.22
N GLY A 3 2.56 23.74 -10.42
CA GLY A 3 3.19 22.63 -11.14
C GLY A 3 3.33 22.97 -12.62
N LYS A 4 4.56 22.99 -13.15
CA LYS A 4 4.81 23.10 -14.59
C LYS A 4 4.85 21.71 -15.20
N ALA A 5 3.83 21.34 -15.97
CA ALA A 5 3.92 20.28 -16.97
C ALA A 5 3.70 20.91 -18.36
N VAL A 6 4.70 20.79 -19.24
CA VAL A 6 4.60 21.09 -20.68
C VAL A 6 4.08 22.51 -21.01
N GLY A 7 4.79 23.55 -20.58
CA GLY A 7 4.66 24.93 -21.12
C GLY A 7 3.31 25.64 -20.94
N LEU A 8 2.27 24.96 -20.46
CA LEU A 8 0.94 25.47 -20.15
C LEU A 8 0.80 25.46 -18.63
N SER A 9 0.49 26.62 -18.05
CA SER A 9 0.13 26.69 -16.63
C SER A 9 -1.22 26.01 -16.47
N ILE A 10 -1.26 24.91 -15.74
CA ILE A 10 -2.52 24.31 -15.28
C ILE A 10 -3.11 25.26 -14.24
N ASP A 11 -4.40 25.58 -14.38
CA ASP A 11 -5.12 26.37 -13.38
C ASP A 11 -5.05 25.70 -12.00
N ALA A 12 -4.94 26.49 -10.93
CA ALA A 12 -4.74 25.95 -9.60
C ALA A 12 -5.92 25.07 -9.11
N ALA A 13 -7.15 25.36 -9.54
CA ALA A 13 -8.30 24.52 -9.20
C ALA A 13 -8.24 23.18 -9.92
N VAL A 14 -7.86 23.19 -11.20
CA VAL A 14 -7.68 21.98 -12.00
C VAL A 14 -6.53 21.13 -11.45
N ASP A 15 -5.42 21.74 -11.03
CA ASP A 15 -4.29 21.04 -10.40
C ASP A 15 -4.72 20.36 -9.09
N ALA A 16 -5.50 21.05 -8.25
CA ALA A 16 -6.03 20.48 -7.01
C ALA A 16 -6.94 19.27 -7.27
N GLU A 17 -7.83 19.36 -8.27
CA GLU A 17 -8.70 18.25 -8.68
C GLU A 17 -7.89 17.05 -9.20
N ILE A 18 -6.90 17.31 -10.05
CA ILE A 18 -5.99 16.27 -10.55
C ILE A 18 -5.29 15.59 -9.37
N VAL A 19 -4.75 16.35 -8.41
CA VAL A 19 -4.08 15.78 -7.24
C VAL A 19 -5.04 14.93 -6.41
N GLU A 20 -6.27 15.39 -6.18
CA GLU A 20 -7.28 14.66 -5.42
C GLU A 20 -7.62 13.31 -6.06
N VAL A 21 -7.84 13.29 -7.36
CA VAL A 21 -8.20 12.07 -8.12
C VAL A 21 -7.00 11.14 -8.31
N THR A 22 -5.82 11.69 -8.59
CA THR A 22 -4.63 10.89 -8.93
C THR A 22 -3.87 10.37 -7.72
N SER A 23 -3.88 11.09 -6.58
CA SER A 23 -3.19 10.65 -5.35
C SER A 23 -3.51 9.21 -4.93
N PRO A 24 -4.80 8.78 -4.83
CA PRO A 24 -5.10 7.38 -4.49
C PRO A 24 -4.66 6.39 -5.58
N LEU A 25 -4.71 6.78 -6.86
CA LEU A 25 -4.27 5.93 -7.98
C LEU A 25 -2.76 5.74 -8.00
N VAL A 26 -2.00 6.81 -7.77
CA VAL A 26 -0.54 6.74 -7.62
C VAL A 26 -0.20 5.89 -6.41
N SER A 27 -0.91 6.05 -5.28
CA SER A 27 -0.69 5.19 -4.12
C SER A 27 -0.93 3.72 -4.44
N LEU A 28 -2.00 3.38 -5.18
CA LEU A 28 -2.25 2.00 -5.62
C LEU A 28 -1.13 1.49 -6.55
N LEU A 29 -0.68 2.31 -7.51
CA LEU A 29 0.39 1.95 -8.42
C LEU A 29 1.70 1.70 -7.67
N LEU A 30 2.05 2.57 -6.71
CA LEU A 30 3.23 2.40 -5.85
C LEU A 30 3.12 1.12 -5.02
N TYR A 31 1.91 0.74 -4.60
CA TYR A 31 1.67 -0.55 -3.94
C TYR A 31 1.98 -1.72 -4.85
N LEU A 32 1.50 -1.74 -6.08
CA LEU A 32 1.81 -2.81 -7.04
C LEU A 32 3.30 -2.87 -7.42
N CYS A 33 4.00 -1.73 -7.41
CA CYS A 33 5.42 -1.61 -7.73
C CYS A 33 6.37 -1.79 -6.53
N ALA A 34 5.85 -1.95 -5.32
CA ALA A 34 6.68 -2.17 -4.13
C ALA A 34 7.47 -3.49 -4.26
N GLU A 35 8.50 -3.66 -3.41
CA GLU A 35 9.32 -4.87 -3.39
C GLU A 35 8.49 -6.12 -3.01
N ASP A 36 7.58 -5.97 -2.06
CA ASP A 36 6.74 -7.06 -1.55
C ASP A 36 5.25 -6.67 -1.50
N PRO A 37 4.60 -6.54 -2.68
CA PRO A 37 3.16 -6.29 -2.76
C PRO A 37 2.39 -7.57 -2.46
N GLU A 38 1.26 -7.46 -1.77
CA GLU A 38 0.39 -8.61 -1.55
C GLU A 38 -0.48 -8.81 -2.79
N ILE A 39 -0.05 -9.72 -3.67
CA ILE A 39 -0.77 -10.10 -4.89
C ILE A 39 -1.02 -11.60 -4.86
N GLY A 40 -2.30 -11.99 -4.89
CA GLY A 40 -2.75 -13.38 -4.78
C GLY A 40 -2.23 -14.04 -3.49
N ASP A 41 -1.78 -15.28 -3.63
CA ASP A 41 -1.15 -16.09 -2.57
C ASP A 41 0.39 -15.92 -2.53
N GLY A 42 0.94 -15.04 -3.36
CA GLY A 42 2.39 -14.82 -3.51
C GLY A 42 3.14 -15.93 -4.27
N THR A 43 2.47 -16.98 -4.75
CA THR A 43 3.10 -18.07 -5.52
C THR A 43 3.29 -17.70 -6.99
N ARG A 44 2.35 -16.93 -7.54
CA ARG A 44 2.36 -16.44 -8.92
C ARG A 44 2.27 -14.92 -8.93
N ARG A 45 2.95 -14.29 -9.88
CA ARG A 45 2.90 -12.84 -10.07
C ARG A 45 2.42 -12.49 -11.49
N PRO A 46 1.74 -11.34 -11.68
CA PRO A 46 1.46 -10.82 -13.00
C PRO A 46 2.76 -10.67 -13.79
N LYS A 47 2.76 -11.16 -15.02
CA LYS A 47 3.89 -11.07 -15.95
C LYS A 47 3.40 -10.56 -17.30
N ILE A 48 4.27 -9.83 -17.98
CA ILE A 48 4.05 -9.44 -19.37
C ILE A 48 4.13 -10.72 -20.21
N PRO A 49 3.18 -10.97 -21.14
CA PRO A 49 3.24 -12.12 -22.04
C PRO A 49 4.53 -12.10 -22.87
N GLU A 50 5.22 -13.23 -22.93
CA GLU A 50 6.42 -13.37 -23.75
C GLU A 50 6.07 -13.92 -25.15
N PRO A 51 6.75 -13.45 -26.22
CA PRO A 51 6.57 -14.01 -27.55
C PRO A 51 6.91 -15.49 -27.58
N THR A 52 6.12 -16.29 -28.31
CA THR A 52 6.37 -17.72 -28.50
C THR A 52 6.88 -17.97 -29.92
N LYS A 53 7.89 -18.86 -30.06
CA LYS A 53 8.45 -19.24 -31.36
C LYS A 53 7.49 -20.18 -32.09
N THR A 54 7.05 -19.78 -33.28
CA THR A 54 6.20 -20.58 -34.17
C THR A 54 6.97 -21.00 -35.41
N LYS A 55 6.40 -21.89 -36.24
CA LYS A 55 6.95 -22.25 -37.55
C LYS A 55 7.09 -21.05 -38.50
N ALA A 56 6.30 -19.99 -38.29
CA ALA A 56 6.31 -18.76 -39.07
C ALA A 56 7.09 -17.61 -38.40
N GLY A 57 7.87 -17.90 -37.35
CA GLY A 57 8.64 -16.91 -36.59
C GLY A 57 8.07 -16.62 -35.20
N TRP A 58 8.63 -15.61 -34.52
CA TRP A 58 8.17 -15.17 -33.19
C TRP A 58 6.83 -14.45 -33.29
N ARG A 59 5.87 -14.85 -32.45
CA ARG A 59 4.55 -14.21 -32.38
C ARG A 59 4.15 -13.95 -30.93
N MET A 60 3.49 -12.82 -30.70
CA MET A 60 2.79 -12.56 -29.45
C MET A 60 1.40 -13.19 -29.53
N PHE A 61 0.97 -13.81 -28.44
CA PHE A 61 -0.39 -14.32 -28.30
C PHE A 61 -1.09 -13.54 -27.21
N ALA A 62 -2.27 -13.01 -27.51
CA ALA A 62 -3.12 -12.41 -26.50
C ALA A 62 -3.64 -13.53 -25.56
N PRO A 63 -3.80 -13.26 -24.26
CA PRO A 63 -4.44 -14.21 -23.36
C PRO A 63 -5.91 -14.41 -23.75
N ASP A 64 -6.40 -15.64 -23.63
CA ASP A 64 -7.79 -16.00 -23.98
C ASP A 64 -8.83 -15.32 -23.06
N ALA A 65 -8.42 -14.91 -21.85
CA ALA A 65 -9.24 -14.22 -20.89
C ALA A 65 -8.42 -13.28 -19.98
N PRO A 66 -9.04 -12.24 -19.40
CA PRO A 66 -8.41 -11.43 -18.36
C PRO A 66 -7.99 -12.27 -17.15
N SER A 67 -6.82 -11.97 -16.59
CA SER A 67 -6.39 -12.55 -15.32
C SER A 67 -6.80 -11.64 -14.16
N THR A 68 -7.67 -12.12 -13.28
CA THR A 68 -8.05 -11.41 -12.06
C THR A 68 -7.09 -11.76 -10.92
N TRP A 69 -6.73 -10.74 -10.14
CA TRP A 69 -5.84 -10.87 -8.99
C TRP A 69 -6.45 -10.20 -7.77
N GLU A 70 -6.50 -10.94 -6.67
CA GLU A 70 -6.78 -10.38 -5.36
C GLU A 70 -5.53 -9.64 -4.86
N VAL A 71 -5.68 -8.39 -4.41
CA VAL A 71 -4.56 -7.54 -4.00
C VAL A 71 -4.83 -6.94 -2.62
N GLY A 72 -3.87 -7.06 -1.70
CA GLY A 72 -3.97 -6.45 -0.37
C GLY A 72 -5.12 -6.97 0.51
N VAL A 73 -5.56 -8.23 0.33
CA VAL A 73 -6.70 -8.80 1.07
C VAL A 73 -6.46 -8.85 2.57
N ARG A 74 -5.31 -9.38 3.01
CA ARG A 74 -4.91 -9.45 4.42
C ARG A 74 -4.66 -8.05 4.97
N LEU A 75 -3.98 -7.18 4.21
CA LEU A 75 -3.81 -5.78 4.58
C LEU A 75 -5.15 -5.07 4.78
N GLY A 76 -6.12 -5.30 3.89
CA GLY A 76 -7.47 -4.75 4.00
C GLY A 76 -8.21 -5.29 5.23
N ALA A 77 -8.09 -6.58 5.52
CA ALA A 77 -8.64 -7.18 6.73
C ALA A 77 -7.98 -6.63 8.01
N ALA A 78 -6.68 -6.36 7.97
CA ALA A 78 -5.93 -5.70 9.04
C ALA A 78 -6.47 -4.30 9.32
N LEU A 79 -6.63 -3.51 8.25
CA LEU A 79 -7.13 -2.13 8.32
C LEU A 79 -8.55 -2.06 8.89
N ARG A 80 -9.44 -2.98 8.49
CA ARG A 80 -10.81 -3.05 9.02
C ARG A 80 -10.82 -3.37 10.51
N ARG A 81 -10.13 -4.44 10.95
CA ARG A 81 -9.99 -4.79 12.37
C ARG A 81 -9.39 -3.67 13.20
N ALA A 82 -8.35 -3.01 12.69
CA ALA A 82 -7.72 -1.90 13.39
C ALA A 82 -8.72 -0.74 13.60
N ARG A 83 -9.52 -0.39 12.59
CA ARG A 83 -10.57 0.64 12.72
C ARG A 83 -11.62 0.26 13.74
N GLU A 84 -12.09 -0.97 13.72
CA GLU A 84 -13.06 -1.50 14.69
C GLU A 84 -12.53 -1.39 16.13
N ALA A 85 -11.24 -1.69 16.35
CA ALA A 85 -10.60 -1.56 17.65
C ALA A 85 -10.46 -0.08 18.11
N ASP A 86 -10.11 0.84 17.20
CA ASP A 86 -10.06 2.28 17.51
C ASP A 86 -11.45 2.80 17.91
N GLU A 87 -12.49 2.42 17.18
CA GLU A 87 -13.88 2.78 17.49
C GLU A 87 -14.33 2.23 18.85
N ALA A 88 -14.02 0.97 19.15
CA ALA A 88 -14.30 0.37 20.46
C ALA A 88 -13.60 1.12 21.60
N SER A 89 -12.32 1.49 21.42
CA SER A 89 -11.55 2.24 22.42
C SER A 89 -12.07 3.66 22.67
N ARG A 90 -12.68 4.29 21.66
CA ARG A 90 -13.36 5.59 21.82
C ARG A 90 -14.61 5.46 22.68
N HIS A 91 -15.33 4.34 22.56
CA HIS A 91 -16.57 4.09 23.30
C HIS A 91 -16.31 3.81 24.79
N ASP A 92 -15.18 3.18 25.14
CA ASP A 92 -14.80 2.83 26.53
C ASP A 92 -14.17 4.00 27.32
N SER A 93 -13.96 5.15 26.70
CA SER A 93 -13.33 6.33 27.33
C SER A 93 -14.19 7.06 28.39
N GLY A 94 -15.31 6.46 28.83
CA GLY A 94 -16.21 6.96 29.87
C GLY A 94 -15.81 6.63 31.31
N SER A 95 -14.75 5.85 31.55
CA SER A 95 -14.30 5.54 32.91
C SER A 95 -13.34 6.62 33.45
N GLU A 96 -13.87 7.51 34.30
CA GLU A 96 -13.12 8.46 35.13
C GLU A 96 -12.08 7.75 36.03
N GLY A 97 -10.87 7.48 35.53
CA GLY A 97 -9.83 6.87 36.38
C GLY A 97 -8.41 6.75 35.81
N GLN A 98 -8.20 6.70 34.50
CA GLN A 98 -6.87 6.48 33.92
C GLN A 98 -6.25 7.75 33.32
N ARG A 99 -5.84 8.69 34.17
CA ARG A 99 -5.24 9.97 33.75
C ARG A 99 -3.76 9.91 33.32
N GLY A 100 -3.19 8.74 33.01
CA GLY A 100 -1.75 8.61 32.75
C GLY A 100 -1.29 7.71 31.61
N ARG A 101 -2.17 6.91 30.98
CA ARG A 101 -1.74 6.02 29.90
C ARG A 101 -1.87 6.71 28.54
N PRO A 102 -0.83 6.67 27.68
CA PRO A 102 -0.94 7.10 26.29
C PRO A 102 -2.12 6.42 25.61
N ARG A 103 -2.99 7.20 24.95
CA ARG A 103 -4.20 6.67 24.31
C ARG A 103 -3.86 5.67 23.21
N ALA A 104 -4.64 4.60 23.14
CA ALA A 104 -4.67 3.70 22.01
C ALA A 104 -5.02 4.50 20.74
N HIS A 105 -4.25 4.30 19.66
CA HIS A 105 -4.54 4.90 18.37
C HIS A 105 -3.88 4.12 17.23
N ILE A 106 -4.33 4.36 16.01
CA ILE A 106 -3.72 3.79 14.81
C ILE A 106 -2.76 4.81 14.19
N ARG A 107 -1.48 4.45 14.09
CA ARG A 107 -0.55 5.13 13.20
C ARG A 107 -0.90 4.75 11.75
N ARG A 108 -1.30 5.75 10.96
CA ARG A 108 -1.72 5.55 9.56
C ARG A 108 -0.61 4.94 8.71
N ALA A 109 -1.03 4.10 7.77
CA ALA A 109 -0.16 3.58 6.72
C ALA A 109 0.41 4.72 5.88
N HIS A 110 1.67 4.57 5.46
CA HIS A 110 2.36 5.57 4.65
C HIS A 110 3.49 4.93 3.84
N TRP A 111 3.86 5.60 2.75
CA TRP A 111 5.03 5.28 1.95
C TRP A 111 6.29 5.71 2.69
N HIS A 112 7.31 4.85 2.70
CA HIS A 112 8.64 5.22 3.20
C HIS A 112 9.73 4.77 2.23
N THR A 113 10.59 5.71 1.87
CA THR A 113 11.77 5.45 1.05
C THR A 113 12.96 5.20 1.95
N PHE A 114 13.45 3.97 1.93
CA PHE A 114 14.66 3.58 2.64
C PHE A 114 15.88 3.68 1.73
N ARG A 115 17.05 3.96 2.31
CA ARG A 115 18.32 4.02 1.59
C ARG A 115 19.22 2.84 1.99
N PHE A 116 19.83 2.18 1.02
CA PHE A 116 20.59 0.94 1.21
C PHE A 116 21.86 0.91 0.35
N GLY A 117 22.62 -0.18 0.45
CA GLY A 117 23.87 -0.39 -0.28
C GLY A 117 25.04 0.40 0.31
N THR A 118 26.25 0.11 -0.17
CA THR A 118 27.47 0.79 0.24
C THR A 118 27.33 2.29 -0.03
N GLY A 119 27.45 3.11 1.01
CA GLY A 119 27.29 4.57 0.90
C GLY A 119 25.84 5.06 0.77
N ARG A 120 24.82 4.21 0.98
CA ARG A 120 23.38 4.59 0.93
C ARG A 120 22.96 5.17 -0.43
N THR A 121 23.52 4.64 -1.50
CA THR A 121 23.28 5.08 -2.89
C THR A 121 21.99 4.48 -3.47
N GLU A 122 21.59 3.30 -3.01
CA GLU A 122 20.37 2.64 -3.46
C GLU A 122 19.14 3.12 -2.66
N ARG A 123 17.97 3.07 -3.29
CA ARG A 123 16.68 3.41 -2.67
C ARG A 123 15.69 2.29 -2.91
N ARG A 124 14.92 1.93 -1.88
CA ARG A 124 13.74 1.05 -2.02
C ARG A 124 12.55 1.71 -1.35
N LEU A 125 11.44 1.68 -2.06
CA LEU A 125 10.17 2.16 -1.57
C LEU A 125 9.44 1.00 -0.88
N LYS A 126 8.96 1.23 0.34
CA LYS A 126 8.16 0.25 1.08
C LYS A 126 6.85 0.88 1.55
N TRP A 127 5.79 0.10 1.46
CA TRP A 127 4.53 0.41 2.12
C TRP A 127 4.65 0.01 3.60
N LEU A 128 4.50 0.96 4.52
CA LEU A 128 4.36 0.61 5.93
C LEU A 128 2.87 0.41 6.24
N PRO A 129 2.48 -0.76 6.77
CA PRO A 129 1.10 -1.01 7.15
C PRO A 129 0.67 -0.07 8.30
N PRO A 130 -0.65 0.07 8.54
CA PRO A 130 -1.13 0.72 9.75
C PRO A 130 -0.54 0.02 10.97
N LEU A 131 -0.15 0.79 11.98
CA LEU A 131 0.42 0.24 13.20
C LEU A 131 -0.41 0.68 14.40
N PRO A 132 -1.05 -0.25 15.12
CA PRO A 132 -1.72 0.05 16.37
C PRO A 132 -0.67 0.38 17.43
N VAL A 133 -0.93 1.45 18.17
CA VAL A 133 -0.06 1.95 19.24
C VAL A 133 -0.86 1.92 20.53
N ASN A 134 -0.30 1.34 21.59
CA ASN A 134 -0.94 1.18 22.91
C ASN A 134 -2.27 0.42 22.86
N VAL A 135 -2.38 -0.62 22.02
CA VAL A 135 -3.52 -1.56 22.01
C VAL A 135 -3.12 -2.79 22.82
N ASP A 136 -3.93 -3.17 23.81
CA ASP A 136 -3.60 -4.24 24.77
C ASP A 136 -3.70 -5.66 24.18
N ASP A 137 -4.36 -5.83 23.02
CA ASP A 137 -4.49 -7.10 22.29
C ASP A 137 -3.75 -7.05 20.94
N LEU A 138 -2.44 -7.29 20.98
CA LEU A 138 -1.56 -7.33 19.81
C LEU A 138 -1.75 -8.60 18.96
N ASP A 139 -2.23 -9.70 19.57
CA ASP A 139 -2.38 -11.01 18.92
C ASP A 139 -3.64 -11.09 18.05
N ALA A 140 -4.65 -10.23 18.31
CA ALA A 140 -5.81 -10.06 17.44
C ALA A 140 -5.53 -9.27 16.15
N LEU A 141 -4.32 -8.74 15.95
CA LEU A 141 -3.92 -7.97 14.79
C LEU A 141 -3.13 -8.85 13.82
N PRO A 142 -3.41 -8.81 12.50
CA PRO A 142 -2.68 -9.66 11.58
C PRO A 142 -1.23 -9.20 11.50
N ALA A 143 -0.32 -10.07 11.93
CA ALA A 143 1.10 -9.92 11.66
C ALA A 143 1.33 -9.85 10.15
N VAL A 144 1.87 -8.72 9.67
CA VAL A 144 2.38 -8.61 8.31
C VAL A 144 3.74 -9.32 8.30
N ILE A 145 3.75 -10.57 7.85
CA ILE A 145 4.98 -11.35 7.70
C ILE A 145 5.79 -10.73 6.55
N HIS A 146 6.88 -10.05 6.89
CA HIS A 146 7.92 -9.71 5.93
C HIS A 146 8.84 -10.91 5.77
N LYS A 147 9.04 -11.41 4.54
CA LYS A 147 10.14 -12.34 4.30
C LYS A 147 11.44 -11.60 4.57
N ALA A 148 12.23 -12.11 5.52
CA ALA A 148 13.61 -11.68 5.69
C ALA A 148 14.40 -12.14 4.46
N HIS A 149 14.95 -11.17 3.72
CA HIS A 149 15.91 -11.39 2.65
C HIS A 149 17.29 -10.94 3.13
#